data_AF-A0A7S3CN41-F1
#
_entry.id   AF-A0A7S3CN41-F1
#
_cell.length_a   1.000
_cell.length_b   1.000
_cell.length_c   1.000
_cell.angle_alpha   90.00
_cell.angle_beta   90.00
_cell.angle_gamma   90.00
#
_symmetry.space_group_name_H-M   'P 1'
#
loop_
_entity.id
_entity.type
_entity.pdbx_description
1 polymer ?
#
loop_
_entity_poly.entity_id
_entity_poly.type
_entity_poly.pdbx_seq_one_letter_code
_entity_poly.pdbx_strand_id
1 'polypeptide(L)'
;MRYPIPMMTLNHQYKLPIKQIKFHPQSRKMVTCDKKIIKIWNLDDEGSLFTNIEPQNEINDVEMPYDGSGIIFAPLEQEKVGSYFIPALGPAPKWCTFLDQLTEELEETQQTTLYEDYKFLTLLELEKLNASHLIGTPALKAYMHGFFMELKQYQKLLSAVDPFAYEKYRKQQIQKRLREKIEKRNKIVQK
;
A
#
# COMPACT_ATOMS: atom_id res chain seq x y z
N MET A 1 24.96 -11.77 -37.70
CA MET A 1 23.51 -11.58 -37.95
C MET A 1 23.12 -12.41 -39.17
N ARG A 2 22.17 -13.36 -39.02
CA ARG A 2 21.88 -14.38 -40.05
C ARG A 2 20.69 -14.04 -40.97
N TYR A 3 19.90 -13.00 -40.67
CA TYR A 3 18.77 -12.56 -41.50
C TYR A 3 18.70 -11.02 -41.55
N PRO A 4 18.42 -10.41 -42.72
CA PRO A 4 18.27 -8.96 -42.89
C PRO A 4 16.86 -8.44 -42.53
N ILE A 5 15.94 -9.34 -42.17
CA ILE A 5 14.55 -9.03 -41.83
C ILE A 5 14.50 -8.74 -40.32
N PRO A 6 13.84 -7.66 -39.87
CA PRO A 6 13.68 -7.39 -38.44
C PRO A 6 12.91 -8.53 -37.78
N MET A 7 13.44 -9.06 -36.67
CA MET A 7 12.75 -10.11 -35.90
C MET A 7 11.54 -9.55 -35.14
N MET A 8 11.57 -8.29 -34.71
CA MET A 8 10.49 -7.66 -33.96
C MET A 8 10.48 -6.14 -34.20
N THR A 9 9.29 -5.55 -34.32
CA THR A 9 9.11 -4.10 -34.45
C THR A 9 8.20 -3.62 -33.33
N LEU A 10 8.72 -2.78 -32.44
CA LEU A 10 7.98 -2.22 -31.31
C LEU A 10 7.82 -0.72 -31.47
N ASN A 11 6.60 -0.23 -31.22
CA ASN A 11 6.28 1.18 -31.38
C ASN A 11 5.99 1.85 -30.05
N HIS A 12 6.61 3.00 -29.87
CA HIS A 12 6.34 3.90 -28.76
C HIS A 12 5.17 4.82 -29.09
N GLN A 13 4.36 5.15 -28.07
CA GLN A 13 3.12 5.91 -28.26
C GLN A 13 3.40 7.35 -28.69
N TYR A 14 4.42 7.97 -28.09
CA TYR A 14 4.72 9.39 -28.29
C TYR A 14 5.58 9.68 -29.53
N LYS A 15 6.08 8.65 -30.24
CA LYS A 15 6.98 8.78 -31.41
C LYS A 15 8.16 9.73 -31.17
N LEU A 16 8.62 9.80 -29.92
CA LEU A 16 9.80 10.55 -29.53
C LEU A 16 11.05 9.72 -29.82
N PRO A 17 12.23 10.34 -29.96
CA PRO A 17 13.47 9.60 -30.12
C PRO A 17 13.71 8.69 -28.92
N ILE A 18 13.95 7.41 -29.19
CA ILE A 18 14.35 6.42 -28.19
C ILE A 18 15.77 6.80 -27.75
N LYS A 19 15.94 7.08 -26.46
CA LYS A 19 17.24 7.47 -25.90
C LYS A 19 18.11 6.25 -25.64
N GLN A 20 17.52 5.19 -25.08
CA GLN A 20 18.28 4.02 -24.66
C GLN A 20 17.44 2.73 -24.76
N ILE A 21 18.13 1.63 -25.08
CA ILE A 21 17.57 0.28 -25.07
C ILE A 21 18.51 -0.61 -24.26
N LYS A 22 17.98 -1.27 -23.22
CA LYS A 22 18.73 -2.19 -22.35
C LYS A 22 18.03 -3.54 -22.31
N PHE A 23 18.81 -4.60 -22.35
CA PHE A 23 18.32 -5.97 -22.25
C PHE A 23 18.57 -6.48 -20.84
N HIS A 24 17.53 -7.05 -20.24
CA HIS A 24 17.62 -7.77 -18.98
C HIS A 24 17.72 -9.27 -19.28
N PRO A 25 18.94 -9.86 -19.31
CA PRO A 25 19.14 -11.22 -19.78
C PRO A 25 18.47 -12.27 -18.88
N GLN A 26 18.41 -12.02 -17.58
CA GLN A 26 17.89 -12.98 -16.60
C GLN A 26 16.37 -13.15 -16.67
N SER A 27 15.65 -12.09 -16.99
CA SER A 27 14.18 -12.11 -17.08
C SER A 27 13.68 -12.07 -18.51
N ARG A 28 14.58 -12.17 -19.50
CA ARG A 28 14.28 -12.06 -20.95
C ARG A 28 13.35 -10.90 -21.27
N LYS A 29 13.58 -9.76 -20.63
CA LYS A 29 12.82 -8.53 -20.83
C LYS A 29 13.72 -7.49 -21.45
N MET A 30 13.13 -6.60 -22.24
CA MET A 30 13.81 -5.47 -22.84
C MET A 30 13.21 -4.18 -22.30
N VAL A 31 14.07 -3.30 -21.82
CA VAL A 31 13.70 -1.98 -21.35
C VAL A 31 14.06 -0.97 -22.44
N THR A 32 13.07 -0.19 -22.82
CA THR A 32 13.19 0.86 -23.85
C THR A 32 12.81 2.18 -23.22
N CYS A 33 13.59 3.22 -23.49
CA CYS A 33 13.40 4.53 -22.88
C CYS A 33 13.18 5.62 -23.93
N ASP A 34 12.09 6.34 -23.80
CA ASP A 34 11.86 7.63 -24.46
C ASP A 34 12.19 8.79 -23.52
N LYS A 35 12.06 10.02 -24.01
CA LYS A 35 12.14 11.24 -23.20
C LYS A 35 11.13 11.28 -22.03
N LYS A 36 9.97 10.63 -22.18
CA LYS A 36 8.86 10.72 -21.22
C LYS A 36 8.48 9.40 -20.54
N ILE A 37 8.76 8.26 -21.17
CA ILE A 37 8.27 6.97 -20.71
C ILE A 37 9.37 5.92 -20.79
N ILE A 38 9.38 5.02 -19.81
CA ILE A 38 10.18 3.79 -19.83
C ILE A 38 9.20 2.65 -20.06
N LYS A 39 9.39 1.89 -21.14
CA LYS A 39 8.57 0.72 -21.46
C LYS A 39 9.39 -0.55 -21.28
N ILE A 40 8.78 -1.54 -20.62
CA ILE A 40 9.34 -2.87 -20.44
C ILE A 40 8.55 -3.84 -21.31
N TRP A 41 9.26 -4.55 -22.16
CA TRP A 41 8.72 -5.50 -23.12
C TRP A 41 9.17 -6.91 -22.77
N ASN A 42 8.27 -7.87 -22.89
CA ASN A 42 8.62 -9.29 -22.81
C ASN A 42 9.14 -9.74 -24.18
N LEU A 43 10.33 -10.35 -24.22
CA LEU A 43 10.89 -10.89 -25.47
C LEU A 43 10.27 -12.24 -25.83
N ASP A 44 9.74 -12.98 -24.85
CA ASP A 44 9.18 -14.32 -25.09
C ASP A 44 7.79 -14.26 -25.76
N ASP A 45 6.99 -13.21 -25.52
CA ASP A 45 5.60 -13.06 -26.01
C ASP A 45 5.46 -12.03 -27.15
N GLU A 46 6.24 -12.16 -28.23
CA GLU A 46 6.14 -11.29 -29.44
C GLU A 46 6.17 -9.76 -29.16
N GLY A 47 6.74 -9.34 -28.03
CA GLY A 47 6.77 -7.93 -27.63
C GLY A 47 5.49 -7.46 -26.94
N SER A 48 4.83 -8.33 -26.18
CA SER A 48 3.80 -7.89 -25.23
C SER A 48 4.40 -6.90 -24.22
N LEU A 49 3.61 -5.87 -23.92
CA LEU A 49 4.02 -4.82 -23.00
C LEU A 49 3.82 -5.30 -21.57
N PHE A 50 4.91 -5.39 -20.81
CA PHE A 50 4.86 -5.82 -19.41
C PHE A 50 4.41 -4.67 -18.50
N THR A 51 5.10 -3.54 -18.56
CA THR A 51 4.83 -2.38 -17.69
C THR A 51 5.35 -1.09 -18.32
N ASN A 52 4.65 0.01 -18.07
CA ASN A 52 5.10 1.37 -18.39
C ASN A 52 5.40 2.12 -17.09
N ILE A 53 6.51 2.85 -17.08
CA ILE A 53 6.86 3.79 -16.00
C ILE A 53 6.85 5.19 -16.61
N GLU A 54 6.00 6.05 -16.07
CA GLU A 54 5.84 7.44 -16.51
C GLU A 54 6.33 8.39 -15.39
N PRO A 55 7.59 8.84 -15.44
CA PRO A 55 8.06 9.92 -14.57
C PRO A 55 7.41 11.26 -14.92
N GLN A 56 7.33 12.14 -13.92
CA GLN A 56 6.86 13.53 -14.11
C GLN A 56 7.85 14.37 -14.92
N ASN A 57 9.14 14.13 -14.73
CA ASN A 57 10.23 14.86 -15.39
C ASN A 57 10.77 14.07 -16.58
N GLU A 58 11.49 14.76 -17.46
CA GLU A 58 12.08 14.15 -18.64
C GLU A 58 13.24 13.22 -18.25
N ILE A 59 13.31 12.06 -18.90
CA ILE A 59 14.36 11.05 -18.68
C ILE A 59 15.50 11.30 -19.66
N ASN A 60 16.74 11.28 -19.16
CA ASN A 60 17.94 11.44 -19.97
C ASN A 60 18.55 10.12 -20.43
N ASP A 61 18.59 9.14 -19.54
CA ASP A 61 19.11 7.81 -19.80
C ASP A 61 18.46 6.81 -18.84
N VAL A 62 18.68 5.51 -19.06
CA VAL A 62 18.26 4.43 -18.18
C VAL A 62 19.38 3.41 -18.04
N GLU A 63 19.73 3.11 -16.79
CA GLU A 63 20.72 2.09 -16.45
C GLU A 63 20.13 1.05 -15.51
N MET A 64 20.53 -0.20 -15.71
CA MET A 64 20.12 -1.33 -14.88
C MET A 64 21.37 -2.09 -14.42
N PRO A 65 21.41 -2.54 -13.15
CA PRO A 65 22.50 -3.40 -12.70
C PRO A 65 22.51 -4.73 -13.47
N TYR A 66 23.71 -5.22 -13.79
CA TYR A 66 23.91 -6.50 -14.49
C TYR A 66 23.62 -7.74 -13.62
N ASP A 67 23.38 -7.54 -12.32
CA ASP A 67 23.14 -8.61 -11.34
C ASP A 67 21.75 -9.28 -11.46
N GLY A 68 20.96 -8.88 -12.45
CA GLY A 68 19.60 -9.40 -12.63
C GLY A 68 18.57 -8.79 -11.68
N SER A 69 18.93 -7.70 -11.01
CA SER A 69 18.06 -7.04 -10.04
C SER A 69 16.93 -6.27 -10.70
N GLY A 70 15.78 -6.19 -10.05
CA GLY A 70 14.63 -5.42 -10.51
C GLY A 70 14.75 -3.89 -10.40
N ILE A 71 15.94 -3.35 -10.16
CA ILE A 71 16.19 -1.91 -10.01
C ILE A 71 16.53 -1.28 -11.35
N ILE A 72 15.89 -0.14 -11.63
CA ILE A 72 16.11 0.71 -12.79
C ILE A 72 16.48 2.10 -12.29
N PHE A 73 17.64 2.59 -12.73
CA PHE A 73 18.05 3.98 -12.50
C PHE A 73 17.73 4.81 -13.73
N ALA A 74 16.96 5.86 -13.54
CA ALA A 74 16.64 6.83 -14.56
C ALA A 74 17.11 8.21 -14.11
N PRO A 75 18.23 8.74 -14.63
CA PRO A 75 18.55 10.15 -14.53
C PRO A 75 17.43 10.99 -15.15
N LEU A 76 16.69 11.67 -14.29
CA LEU A 76 15.62 12.61 -14.64
C LEU A 76 16.14 14.04 -14.60
N GLU A 77 15.45 14.98 -15.23
CA GLU A 77 15.69 16.42 -15.08
C GLU A 77 15.22 16.95 -13.70
N GLN A 78 15.83 16.43 -12.63
CA GLN A 78 15.61 16.85 -11.24
C GLN A 78 16.91 16.66 -10.44
N GLU A 79 17.00 17.26 -9.26
CA GLU A 79 18.21 17.18 -8.42
C GLU A 79 18.57 15.75 -7.97
N LYS A 80 17.58 14.86 -7.88
CA LYS A 80 17.75 13.46 -7.45
C LYS A 80 17.55 12.50 -8.62
N VAL A 81 18.43 11.51 -8.76
CA VAL A 81 18.23 10.43 -9.74
C VAL A 81 16.99 9.62 -9.36
N GLY A 82 16.11 9.35 -10.33
CA GLY A 82 14.95 8.48 -10.13
C GLY A 82 15.42 7.03 -10.05
N SER A 83 15.04 6.33 -8.99
CA SER A 83 15.25 4.88 -8.84
C SER A 83 13.90 4.19 -8.78
N TYR A 84 13.65 3.26 -9.69
CA TYR A 84 12.44 2.47 -9.76
C TYR A 84 12.78 1.02 -9.44
N PHE A 85 12.02 0.41 -8.53
CA PHE A 85 12.17 -0.99 -8.20
C PHE A 85 10.91 -1.75 -8.63
N ILE A 86 11.10 -2.83 -9.39
CA ILE A 86 10.03 -3.69 -9.88
C ILE A 86 10.28 -5.11 -9.37
N PRO A 87 9.56 -5.55 -8.31
CA PRO A 87 9.72 -6.89 -7.74
C PRO A 87 9.48 -8.00 -8.77
N ALA A 88 8.55 -7.79 -9.70
CA ALA A 88 8.23 -8.76 -10.77
C ALA A 88 9.29 -8.84 -11.89
N LEU A 89 10.29 -7.97 -11.88
CA LEU A 89 11.42 -8.01 -12.82
C LEU A 89 12.57 -8.87 -12.25
N GLY A 90 12.79 -8.80 -10.95
CA GLY A 90 13.82 -9.54 -10.23
C GLY A 90 13.95 -9.06 -8.78
N PRO A 91 14.67 -9.81 -7.93
CA PRO A 91 14.87 -9.44 -6.53
C PRO A 91 15.69 -8.15 -6.38
N ALA A 92 15.67 -7.54 -5.20
CA ALA A 92 16.58 -6.45 -4.90
C ALA A 92 18.05 -6.94 -4.89
N PRO A 93 19.01 -6.09 -5.28
CA PRO A 93 20.42 -6.47 -5.24
C PRO A 93 20.89 -6.60 -3.79
N LYS A 94 21.96 -7.36 -3.56
CA LYS A 94 22.47 -7.69 -2.20
C LYS A 94 22.79 -6.50 -1.31
N TRP A 95 23.10 -5.34 -1.90
CA TRP A 95 23.38 -4.10 -1.18
C TRP A 95 22.11 -3.29 -0.83
N CYS A 96 20.94 -3.73 -1.30
CA CYS A 96 19.63 -3.11 -1.07
C CYS A 96 18.56 -4.13 -0.66
N THR A 97 18.91 -5.10 0.18
CA THR A 97 17.97 -6.12 0.69
C THR A 97 16.75 -5.51 1.40
N PHE A 98 16.90 -4.31 1.95
CA PHE A 98 15.82 -3.59 2.62
C PHE A 98 14.66 -3.21 1.68
N LEU A 99 14.90 -3.07 0.38
CA LEU A 99 13.83 -2.75 -0.57
C LEU A 99 12.82 -3.90 -0.71
N ASP A 100 13.28 -5.16 -0.71
CA ASP A 100 12.38 -6.31 -0.75
C ASP A 100 11.47 -6.32 0.48
N GLN A 101 12.03 -6.08 1.67
CA GLN A 101 11.25 -5.98 2.91
C GLN A 101 10.23 -4.85 2.88
N LEU A 102 10.64 -3.64 2.44
CA LEU A 102 9.71 -2.51 2.31
C LEU A 102 8.58 -2.80 1.32
N THR A 103 8.87 -3.48 0.22
CA THR A 103 7.82 -3.85 -0.75
C THR A 103 6.88 -4.90 -0.20
N GLU A 104 7.40 -5.88 0.56
CA GLU A 104 6.59 -6.90 1.22
C GLU A 104 5.65 -6.28 2.27
N GLU A 105 6.16 -5.37 3.11
CA GLU A 105 5.35 -4.61 4.08
C GLU A 105 4.25 -3.78 3.38
N LEU A 106 4.57 -3.15 2.24
CA LEU A 106 3.58 -2.39 1.47
C LEU A 106 2.49 -3.29 0.86
N GLU A 107 2.84 -4.50 0.40
CA GLU A 107 1.87 -5.48 -0.11
C GLU A 107 0.94 -6.00 1.00
N GLU A 108 1.46 -6.26 2.20
CA GLU A 108 0.65 -6.65 3.37
C GLU A 108 -0.32 -5.54 3.81
N THR A 109 0.15 -4.29 3.80
CA THR A 109 -0.67 -3.14 4.21
C THR A 109 -1.88 -2.96 3.29
N GLN A 110 -1.70 -3.10 1.97
CA GLN A 110 -2.81 -2.96 1.00
C GLN A 110 -3.94 -3.97 1.24
N GLN A 111 -3.60 -5.22 1.59
CA GLN A 111 -4.60 -6.25 1.90
C GLN A 111 -5.36 -5.94 3.20
N THR A 112 -4.70 -5.29 4.16
CA THR A 112 -5.27 -5.00 5.48
C THR A 112 -6.30 -3.86 5.43
N THR A 113 -6.09 -2.84 4.58
CA THR A 113 -6.99 -1.66 4.49
C THR A 113 -8.45 -1.97 4.16
N LEU A 114 -8.77 -3.12 3.54
CA LEU A 114 -10.15 -3.51 3.26
C LEU A 114 -10.95 -3.87 4.53
N TYR A 115 -10.26 -4.17 5.64
CA TYR A 115 -10.88 -4.55 6.92
C TYR A 115 -10.66 -3.56 8.06
N GLU A 116 -9.73 -2.61 7.93
CA GLU A 116 -9.47 -1.61 8.98
C GLU A 116 -10.69 -0.73 9.29
N ASP A 117 -11.55 -0.49 8.30
CA ASP A 117 -12.74 0.34 8.44
C ASP A 117 -13.97 -0.42 8.98
N TYR A 118 -13.90 -1.74 9.22
CA TYR A 118 -15.04 -2.54 9.62
C TYR A 118 -14.88 -3.15 11.02
N LYS A 119 -15.89 -2.94 11.87
CA LYS A 119 -16.00 -3.60 13.17
C LYS A 119 -16.97 -4.77 13.08
N PHE A 120 -16.51 -5.95 13.54
CA PHE A 120 -17.39 -7.09 13.75
C PHE A 120 -18.27 -6.86 14.97
N LEU A 121 -19.57 -7.10 14.82
CA LEU A 121 -20.59 -6.97 15.85
C LEU A 121 -21.35 -8.29 15.97
N THR A 122 -21.56 -8.71 17.22
CA THR A 122 -22.48 -9.82 17.53
C THR A 122 -23.92 -9.33 17.56
N LEU A 123 -24.89 -10.24 17.42
CA LEU A 123 -26.33 -9.92 17.55
C LEU A 123 -26.65 -9.16 18.84
N LEU A 124 -26.06 -9.59 19.96
CA LEU A 124 -26.24 -8.96 21.27
C LEU A 124 -25.70 -7.52 21.33
N GLU A 125 -24.57 -7.24 20.66
CA GLU A 125 -24.02 -5.88 20.60
C GLU A 125 -24.85 -4.98 19.70
N LEU A 126 -25.43 -5.54 18.64
CA LEU A 126 -26.28 -4.82 17.71
C LEU A 126 -27.63 -4.46 18.34
N GLU A 127 -28.18 -5.34 19.17
CA GLU A 127 -29.35 -5.07 20.01
C GLU A 127 -29.07 -3.98 21.06
N LYS A 128 -27.91 -4.03 21.72
CA LYS A 128 -27.48 -2.97 22.66
C LYS A 128 -27.39 -1.60 22.01
N LEU A 129 -27.05 -1.55 20.73
CA LEU A 129 -26.96 -0.31 19.96
C LEU A 129 -28.29 0.16 19.37
N ASN A 130 -29.42 -0.50 19.69
CA ASN A 130 -30.74 -0.27 19.10
C ASN A 130 -30.72 -0.27 17.56
N ALA A 131 -29.81 -1.04 16.97
CA ALA A 131 -29.53 -1.04 15.53
C ALA A 131 -30.15 -2.25 14.80
N SER A 132 -31.05 -2.99 15.45
CA SER A 132 -31.71 -4.18 14.90
C SER A 132 -32.44 -3.91 13.58
N HIS A 133 -32.93 -2.69 13.37
CA HIS A 133 -33.57 -2.26 12.12
C HIS A 133 -32.62 -2.21 10.91
N LEU A 134 -31.30 -2.21 11.13
CA LEU A 134 -30.32 -2.18 10.04
C LEU A 134 -30.00 -3.59 9.51
N ILE A 135 -30.49 -4.66 10.14
CA ILE A 135 -30.29 -6.04 9.67
C ILE A 135 -30.95 -6.20 8.29
N GLY A 136 -30.15 -6.58 7.28
CA GLY A 136 -30.61 -6.73 5.89
C GLY A 136 -30.40 -5.50 5.01
N THR A 137 -29.95 -4.37 5.56
CA THR A 137 -29.52 -3.20 4.77
C THR A 137 -28.05 -3.32 4.36
N PRO A 138 -27.61 -2.67 3.25
CA PRO A 138 -26.21 -2.73 2.79
C PRO A 138 -25.20 -2.13 3.78
N ALA A 139 -25.67 -1.45 4.83
CA ALA A 139 -24.85 -0.93 5.92
C ALA A 139 -24.26 -2.02 6.82
N LEU A 140 -24.87 -3.22 6.85
CA LEU A 140 -24.42 -4.36 7.63
C LEU A 140 -24.10 -5.53 6.70
N LYS A 141 -22.84 -5.96 6.67
CA LYS A 141 -22.43 -7.16 5.95
C LYS A 141 -22.53 -8.36 6.88
N ALA A 142 -23.48 -9.26 6.64
CA ALA A 142 -23.60 -10.50 7.40
C ALA A 142 -22.38 -11.39 7.16
N TYR A 143 -21.77 -11.90 8.23
CA TYR A 143 -20.64 -12.80 8.15
C TYR A 143 -20.69 -13.86 9.25
N MET A 144 -20.81 -15.12 8.84
CA MET A 144 -20.93 -16.33 9.67
C MET A 144 -22.05 -16.26 10.73
N HIS A 145 -21.81 -15.55 11.84
CA HIS A 145 -22.68 -15.50 13.02
C HIS A 145 -22.85 -14.07 13.57
N GLY A 146 -22.41 -13.07 12.81
CA GLY A 146 -22.49 -11.67 13.19
C GLY A 146 -22.54 -10.76 11.97
N PHE A 147 -22.23 -9.49 12.19
CA PHE A 147 -22.29 -8.46 11.15
C PHE A 147 -21.04 -7.60 11.18
N PHE A 148 -20.52 -7.25 10.01
CA PHE A 148 -19.54 -6.19 9.86
C PHE A 148 -20.26 -4.87 9.62
N MET A 149 -19.92 -3.87 10.42
CA MET A 149 -20.39 -2.49 10.30
C MET A 149 -19.20 -1.56 10.11
N GLU A 150 -19.32 -0.53 9.27
CA GLU A 150 -18.28 0.49 9.16
C GLU A 150 -18.06 1.22 10.50
N LEU A 151 -16.80 1.43 10.88
CA LEU A 151 -16.40 2.09 12.13
C LEU A 151 -17.05 3.46 12.32
N LYS A 152 -17.18 4.24 11.23
CA LYS A 152 -17.84 5.55 11.25
C LYS A 152 -19.31 5.45 11.64
N GLN A 153 -20.00 4.41 11.18
CA GLN A 153 -21.42 4.18 11.49
C GLN A 153 -21.57 3.65 12.92
N TYR A 154 -20.68 2.74 13.33
CA TYR A 154 -20.61 2.25 14.70
C TYR A 154 -20.41 3.38 15.71
N GLN A 155 -19.49 4.31 15.44
CA GLN A 155 -19.26 5.47 16.31
C GLN A 155 -20.47 6.40 16.42
N LYS A 156 -21.19 6.62 15.31
CA LYS A 156 -22.44 7.40 15.31
C LYS A 156 -23.51 6.74 16.17
N LEU A 157 -23.72 5.43 16.03
CA LEU A 157 -24.69 4.69 16.84
C LEU A 157 -24.30 4.69 18.32
N LEU A 158 -23.02 4.48 18.62
CA LEU A 158 -22.51 4.55 19.99
C LEU A 158 -22.77 5.93 20.63
N SER A 159 -22.58 7.02 19.87
CA SER A 159 -22.87 8.38 20.33
C SER A 159 -24.37 8.66 20.52
N ALA A 160 -25.23 7.99 19.74
CA ALA A 160 -26.68 8.15 19.83
C ALA A 160 -27.29 7.36 21.00
N VAL A 161 -26.72 6.20 21.32
CA VAL A 161 -27.23 5.29 22.36
C VAL A 161 -26.85 5.77 23.76
N ASP A 162 -25.62 6.25 23.95
CA ASP A 162 -25.17 6.75 25.25
C ASP A 162 -24.54 8.16 25.17
N PRO A 163 -25.37 9.23 25.13
CA PRO A 163 -24.89 10.60 25.30
C PRO A 163 -24.16 10.82 26.64
N PHE A 164 -24.49 10.00 27.65
CA PHE A 164 -23.95 10.08 29.02
C PHE A 164 -22.79 9.12 29.31
N ALA A 165 -22.43 8.17 28.43
CA ALA A 165 -21.31 7.26 28.68
C ALA A 165 -19.98 8.00 28.78
N TYR A 166 -19.80 9.05 27.95
CA TYR A 166 -18.62 9.90 28.02
C TYR A 166 -18.52 10.64 29.37
N GLU A 167 -19.64 11.17 29.88
CA GLU A 167 -19.68 11.82 31.20
C GLU A 167 -19.45 10.84 32.36
N LYS A 168 -20.05 9.64 32.31
CA LYS A 168 -19.81 8.57 33.30
C LYS A 168 -18.35 8.10 33.27
N TYR A 169 -17.79 7.88 32.09
CA TYR A 169 -16.40 7.49 31.91
C TYR A 169 -15.43 8.57 32.44
N ARG A 170 -15.68 9.84 32.10
CA ARG A 170 -14.92 10.99 32.62
C ARG A 170 -15.01 11.08 34.14
N LYS A 171 -16.19 10.92 34.74
CA LYS A 171 -16.38 10.90 36.20
C LYS A 171 -15.61 9.74 36.86
N GLN A 172 -15.63 8.53 36.28
CA GLN A 172 -14.89 7.38 36.81
C GLN A 172 -13.37 7.56 36.72
N GLN A 173 -12.85 8.13 35.63
CA GLN A 173 -11.42 8.41 35.47
C GLN A 173 -10.94 9.47 36.47
N ILE A 174 -11.73 10.53 36.68
CA ILE A 174 -11.45 11.54 37.71
C ILE A 174 -11.42 10.90 39.11
N GLN A 175 -12.40 10.04 39.43
CA GLN A 175 -12.44 9.34 40.71
C GLN A 175 -11.25 8.38 40.90
N LYS A 176 -10.84 7.63 39.87
CA LYS A 176 -9.64 6.78 39.94
C LYS A 176 -8.38 7.60 40.22
N ARG A 177 -8.15 8.69 39.47
CA ARG A 177 -7.01 9.58 39.71
C ARG A 177 -7.04 10.20 41.11
N LEU A 178 -8.22 10.53 41.63
CA LEU A 178 -8.37 11.06 42.99
C LEU A 178 -8.00 10.00 44.04
N ARG A 179 -8.48 8.76 43.88
CA ARG A 179 -8.15 7.62 44.77
C ARG A 179 -6.66 7.31 44.77
N GLU A 180 -6.02 7.26 43.61
CA GLU A 180 -4.56 7.04 43.51
C GLU A 180 -3.77 8.14 44.22
N LYS A 181 -4.20 9.40 44.12
CA LYS A 181 -3.59 10.51 44.86
C LYS A 181 -3.79 10.36 46.39
N ILE A 182 -4.96 9.92 46.83
CA ILE A 182 -5.26 9.68 48.25
C ILE A 182 -4.40 8.52 48.79
N GLU A 183 -4.30 7.40 48.06
CA GLU A 183 -3.44 6.27 48.45
C GLU A 183 -1.96 6.64 48.52
N LYS A 184 -1.46 7.40 47.52
CA LYS A 184 -0.08 7.90 47.54
C LYS A 184 0.17 8.80 48.75
N ARG A 185 -0.80 9.65 49.13
CA ARG A 185 -0.69 10.53 50.30
C ARG A 185 -0.70 9.75 51.61
N ASN A 186 -1.58 8.76 51.77
CA ASN A 186 -1.65 7.92 52.96
C ASN A 186 -0.38 7.08 53.18
N LYS A 187 0.28 6.63 52.10
CA LYS A 187 1.56 5.91 52.18
C LYS A 187 2.75 6.79 52.63
N ILE A 188 2.66 8.10 52.46
CA ILE A 188 3.72 9.05 52.89
C ILE A 188 3.63 9.34 54.40
N VAL A 189 2.45 9.23 55.00
CA VAL A 189 2.21 9.55 56.43
C VAL A 189 2.54 8.38 57.37
N GLN A 190 2.70 7.16 56.86
CA GLN A 190 3.05 5.96 57.64
C GLN A 190 4.56 5.63 57.66
N LYS A 191 5.42 6.51 57.16
CA LYS A 191 6.89 6.45 57.29
C LYS A 191 7.37 7.58 58.18
#